data_AF-A0A178WQM6-F1
#
_entry.id   AF-A0A178WQM6-F1
#
_cell.length_a   1.000
_cell.length_b   1.000
_cell.length_c   1.000
_cell.angle_alpha   90.00
_cell.angle_beta   90.00
_cell.angle_gamma   90.00
#
_symmetry.space_group_name_H-M   'P 1'
#
loop_
_entity.id
_entity.type
_entity.pdbx_description
1 polymer ?
#
loop_
_entity_poly.entity_id
_entity_poly.type
_entity_poly.pdbx_seq_one_letter_code
_entity_poly.pdbx_strand_id
1 'polypeptide(L)'
;MTVVPFAELVKLAKATIAEAATASSAGTGETAATIAALLTAEPRNEAPVLAIVTVVVRDALADPMRETFANRWRPLLPPWVQPQLVGATVNRLRAAGLLVPTGRYVRSTDTAGRNGGKLQPVYALDAAALHDRPPTEQPTSG
;
A
#
# COMPACT_ATOMS: atom_id res chain seq x y z
N MET A 1 4.91 -5.69 22.65
CA MET A 1 4.60 -5.37 21.24
C MET A 1 3.40 -4.46 21.21
N THR A 2 3.51 -3.24 20.68
CA THR A 2 2.36 -2.35 20.45
C THR A 2 1.60 -2.83 19.21
N VAL A 3 0.35 -3.26 19.42
CA VAL A 3 -0.57 -3.60 18.32
C VAL A 3 -1.20 -2.31 17.84
N VAL A 4 -0.99 -1.95 16.56
CA VAL A 4 -1.63 -0.77 15.97
C VAL A 4 -3.13 -1.05 15.82
N PRO A 5 -4.03 -0.24 16.43
CA PRO A 5 -5.47 -0.47 16.33
C PRO A 5 -5.93 -0.42 14.87
N PHE A 6 -6.88 -1.27 14.50
CA PHE A 6 -7.38 -1.32 13.13
C PHE A 6 -7.95 0.03 12.64
N ALA A 7 -8.55 0.83 13.54
CA ALA A 7 -9.01 2.18 13.22
C ALA A 7 -7.87 3.13 12.78
N GLU A 8 -6.68 3.03 13.38
CA GLU A 8 -5.52 3.84 12.99
C GLU A 8 -4.95 3.40 11.64
N LEU A 9 -4.98 2.10 11.33
CA LEU A 9 -4.63 1.59 9.99
C LEU A 9 -5.57 2.14 8.92
N VAL A 10 -6.88 2.21 9.21
CA VAL A 10 -7.88 2.78 8.30
C VAL A 10 -7.69 4.29 8.11
N LYS A 11 -7.41 5.04 9.19
CA LYS A 11 -7.09 6.48 9.12
C LYS A 11 -5.85 6.74 8.27
N LEU A 12 -4.76 6.02 8.49
CA LEU A 12 -3.53 6.22 7.73
C LEU A 12 -3.66 5.78 6.27
N ALA A 13 -4.42 4.72 5.99
CA ALA A 13 -4.76 4.34 4.62
C ALA A 13 -5.46 5.51 3.90
N LYS A 14 -6.46 6.13 4.54
CA LYS A 14 -7.16 7.33 4.03
C LYS A 14 -6.22 8.54 3.87
N ALA A 15 -5.34 8.81 4.85
CA ALA A 15 -4.37 9.90 4.76
C ALA A 15 -3.37 9.70 3.59
N THR A 16 -2.91 8.47 3.39
CA THR A 16 -2.02 8.11 2.28
C THR A 16 -2.72 8.25 0.91
N ILE A 17 -4.04 7.98 0.85
CA ILE A 17 -4.87 8.24 -0.33
C ILE A 17 -5.05 9.75 -0.56
N ALA A 18 -5.26 10.54 0.49
CA ALA A 18 -5.44 11.99 0.40
C ALA A 18 -4.17 12.70 -0.11
N GLU A 19 -3.00 12.37 0.44
CA GLU A 19 -1.72 12.87 -0.08
C GLU A 19 -1.39 12.33 -1.48
N ALA A 20 -1.91 11.16 -1.84
CA ALA A 20 -1.81 10.66 -3.21
C ALA A 20 -2.61 11.51 -4.22
N ALA A 21 -3.57 12.31 -3.80
CA ALA A 21 -4.32 13.23 -4.67
C ALA A 21 -3.56 14.54 -4.97
N THR A 22 -2.60 14.94 -4.12
CA THR A 22 -1.95 16.27 -4.20
C THR A 22 -0.57 16.28 -4.88
N ALA A 23 0.12 15.14 -4.97
CA ALA A 23 1.56 15.07 -5.29
C ALA A 23 1.91 14.60 -6.74
N SER A 24 1.39 15.24 -7.80
CA SER A 24 1.57 14.78 -9.20
C SER A 24 2.57 15.62 -10.03
N SER A 25 3.81 15.12 -10.23
CA SER A 25 4.90 15.64 -11.11
C SER A 25 6.20 14.79 -10.96
N ALA A 26 7.12 14.56 -11.91
CA ALA A 26 7.13 14.59 -13.39
C ALA A 26 8.21 13.61 -13.96
N GLY A 27 7.94 12.85 -15.04
CA GLY A 27 8.91 12.08 -15.86
C GLY A 27 8.85 10.53 -15.87
N THR A 28 8.29 9.93 -16.93
CA THR A 28 8.27 8.49 -17.38
C THR A 28 8.14 7.35 -16.34
N GLY A 29 9.07 7.19 -15.40
CA GLY A 29 8.84 6.34 -14.22
C GLY A 29 7.73 6.93 -13.34
N GLU A 30 7.63 8.26 -13.35
CA GLU A 30 6.49 9.02 -12.89
C GLU A 30 5.20 8.66 -13.62
N THR A 31 5.18 8.27 -14.90
CA THR A 31 3.93 7.86 -15.56
C THR A 31 3.28 6.67 -14.86
N ALA A 32 4.07 5.68 -14.41
CA ALA A 32 3.55 4.57 -13.61
C ALA A 32 3.14 5.01 -12.19
N ALA A 33 3.87 5.95 -11.57
CA ALA A 33 3.55 6.50 -10.25
C ALA A 33 2.32 7.40 -10.26
N THR A 34 2.09 8.15 -11.35
CA THR A 34 0.98 9.06 -11.59
C THR A 34 -0.27 8.30 -12.05
N ILE A 35 -0.13 7.23 -12.84
CA ILE A 35 -1.26 6.29 -13.05
C ILE A 35 -1.64 5.64 -11.71
N ALA A 36 -0.67 5.21 -10.90
CA ALA A 36 -0.95 4.71 -9.56
C ALA A 36 -1.59 5.79 -8.67
N ALA A 37 -1.17 7.06 -8.77
CA ALA A 37 -1.77 8.20 -8.09
C ALA A 37 -3.26 8.33 -8.39
N LEU A 38 -3.59 8.52 -9.67
CA LEU A 38 -4.94 8.73 -10.16
C LEU A 38 -5.84 7.54 -9.81
N LEU A 39 -5.35 6.31 -9.99
CA LEU A 39 -6.10 5.10 -9.62
C LEU A 39 -6.37 5.00 -8.11
N THR A 40 -5.45 5.46 -7.24
CA THR A 40 -5.67 5.42 -5.79
C THR A 40 -6.48 6.59 -5.24
N ALA A 41 -6.45 7.75 -5.91
CA ALA A 41 -7.15 8.96 -5.51
C ALA A 41 -8.61 9.04 -6.02
N GLU A 42 -8.96 8.28 -7.07
CA GLU A 42 -10.33 8.17 -7.60
C GLU A 42 -11.30 7.65 -6.52
N PRO A 43 -12.33 8.43 -6.12
CA PRO A 43 -13.26 8.04 -5.05
C PRO A 43 -13.93 6.68 -5.24
N ARG A 44 -14.23 6.28 -6.48
CA ARG A 44 -14.82 4.95 -6.78
C ARG A 44 -13.92 3.78 -6.37
N ASN A 45 -12.62 4.02 -6.20
CA ASN A 45 -11.63 3.02 -5.83
C ASN A 45 -11.31 3.01 -4.32
N GLU A 46 -11.92 3.88 -3.50
CA GLU A 46 -11.60 3.98 -2.07
C GLU A 46 -11.73 2.64 -1.34
N ALA A 47 -12.84 1.92 -1.53
CA ALA A 47 -13.07 0.64 -0.85
C ALA A 47 -12.09 -0.46 -1.30
N PRO A 48 -11.81 -0.68 -2.61
CA PRO A 48 -10.73 -1.55 -3.06
C PRO A 48 -9.36 -1.18 -2.50
N VAL A 49 -8.97 0.10 -2.55
CA VAL A 49 -7.66 0.55 -2.05
C VAL A 49 -7.55 0.32 -0.55
N LEU A 50 -8.59 0.67 0.23
CA LEU A 50 -8.64 0.43 1.67
C LEU A 50 -8.53 -1.07 2.03
N ALA A 51 -9.17 -1.95 1.25
CA ALA A 51 -9.03 -3.40 1.43
C ALA A 51 -7.60 -3.88 1.16
N ILE A 52 -6.96 -3.39 0.09
CA ILE A 52 -5.55 -3.71 -0.22
C ILE A 52 -4.62 -3.24 0.89
N VAL A 53 -4.71 -1.98 1.31
CA VAL A 53 -3.86 -1.43 2.40
C VAL A 53 -4.08 -2.21 3.69
N THR A 54 -5.34 -2.48 4.05
CA THR A 54 -5.69 -3.29 5.24
C THR A 54 -5.03 -4.66 5.22
N VAL A 55 -5.11 -5.37 4.09
CA VAL A 55 -4.58 -6.72 3.94
C VAL A 55 -3.04 -6.74 3.98
N VAL A 56 -2.38 -5.81 3.26
CA VAL A 56 -0.91 -5.71 3.23
C VAL A 56 -0.35 -5.33 4.61
N VAL A 57 -0.93 -4.33 5.28
CA VAL A 57 -0.41 -3.88 6.58
C VAL A 57 -0.72 -4.88 7.69
N ARG A 58 -1.86 -5.58 7.66
CA ARG A 58 -2.13 -6.67 8.61
C ARG A 58 -1.19 -7.87 8.43
N ASP A 59 -0.88 -8.25 7.20
CA ASP A 59 0.12 -9.31 6.92
C ASP A 59 1.50 -8.94 7.47
N ALA A 60 1.95 -7.71 7.22
CA ALA A 60 3.20 -7.21 7.79
C ALA A 60 3.18 -7.16 9.32
N LEU A 61 2.11 -6.66 9.95
CA LEU A 61 2.01 -6.58 11.41
C LEU A 61 1.92 -7.95 12.12
N ALA A 62 1.47 -8.98 11.41
CA ALA A 62 1.50 -10.36 11.90
C ALA A 62 2.89 -11.01 11.83
N ASP A 63 3.83 -10.40 11.08
CA ASP A 63 5.20 -10.88 10.95
C ASP A 63 6.12 -10.34 12.07
N PRO A 64 6.94 -11.18 12.72
CA PRO A 64 7.88 -10.72 13.76
C PRO A 64 8.93 -9.73 13.28
N MET A 65 9.34 -9.79 12.01
CA MET A 65 10.27 -8.83 11.38
C MET A 65 9.54 -7.64 10.74
N ARG A 66 8.20 -7.62 10.80
CA ARG A 66 7.30 -6.67 10.12
C ARG A 66 7.39 -6.72 8.60
N GLU A 67 7.67 -7.90 8.05
CA GLU A 67 7.92 -8.10 6.62
C GLU A 67 6.73 -8.67 5.85
N THR A 68 6.61 -8.28 4.58
CA THR A 68 5.50 -8.65 3.71
C THR A 68 5.91 -8.78 2.24
N PHE A 69 5.24 -9.66 1.50
CA PHE A 69 5.46 -9.91 0.07
C PHE A 69 4.21 -10.53 -0.57
N ALA A 70 4.06 -10.41 -1.90
CA ALA A 70 2.77 -10.62 -2.55
C ALA A 70 2.22 -12.06 -2.49
N ASN A 71 3.07 -13.08 -2.32
CA ASN A 71 2.57 -14.45 -2.08
C ASN A 71 1.78 -14.57 -0.76
N ARG A 72 2.09 -13.76 0.27
CA ARG A 72 1.41 -13.80 1.57
C ARG A 72 0.07 -13.08 1.53
N TRP A 73 0.05 -11.85 1.01
CA TRP A 73 -1.14 -11.01 1.07
C TRP A 73 -2.10 -11.14 -0.12
N ARG A 74 -1.67 -11.59 -1.31
CA ARG A 74 -2.59 -11.78 -2.45
C ARG A 74 -3.72 -12.78 -2.17
N PRO A 75 -3.47 -13.95 -1.55
CA PRO A 75 -4.54 -14.89 -1.20
C PRO A 75 -5.54 -14.36 -0.16
N LEU A 76 -5.19 -13.28 0.55
CA LEU A 76 -6.02 -12.64 1.57
C LEU A 76 -6.86 -11.48 1.01
N LEU A 77 -6.67 -11.09 -0.25
CA LEU A 77 -7.46 -10.03 -0.88
C LEU A 77 -8.89 -10.53 -1.16
N PRO A 78 -9.93 -9.73 -0.85
CA PRO A 78 -11.29 -10.07 -1.24
C PRO A 78 -11.44 -10.22 -2.77
N PRO A 79 -12.26 -11.16 -3.26
CA PRO A 79 -12.36 -11.48 -4.70
C PRO A 79 -12.96 -10.34 -5.55
N TRP A 80 -13.56 -9.34 -4.92
CA TRP A 80 -14.09 -8.14 -5.58
C TRP A 80 -13.03 -7.04 -5.82
N VAL A 81 -11.82 -7.19 -5.26
CA VAL A 81 -10.71 -6.24 -5.48
C VAL A 81 -10.15 -6.39 -6.89
N GLN A 82 -10.11 -5.30 -7.64
CA GLN A 82 -9.64 -5.29 -9.03
C GLN A 82 -8.10 -5.42 -9.09
N PRO A 83 -7.53 -6.40 -9.81
CA PRO A 83 -6.08 -6.67 -9.80
C PRO A 83 -5.17 -5.49 -10.18
N GLN A 84 -5.63 -4.57 -11.03
CA GLN A 84 -4.86 -3.38 -11.41
C GLN A 84 -4.63 -2.40 -10.25
N LEU A 85 -5.58 -2.32 -9.30
CA LEU A 85 -5.46 -1.44 -8.13
C LEU A 85 -4.44 -1.97 -7.11
N VAL A 86 -4.19 -3.27 -7.12
CA VAL A 86 -3.22 -3.93 -6.23
C VAL A 86 -1.81 -3.40 -6.45
N GLY A 87 -1.34 -3.41 -7.71
CA GLY A 87 -0.01 -2.89 -8.06
C GLY A 87 0.12 -1.39 -7.82
N ALA A 88 -0.92 -0.62 -8.16
CA ALA A 88 -0.98 0.81 -7.90
C ALA A 88 -0.86 1.13 -6.40
N THR A 89 -1.65 0.46 -5.56
CA THR A 89 -1.67 0.67 -4.11
C THR A 89 -0.33 0.31 -3.47
N VAL A 90 0.27 -0.84 -3.81
CA VAL A 90 1.58 -1.24 -3.25
C VAL A 90 2.68 -0.26 -3.67
N ASN A 91 2.67 0.21 -4.92
CA ASN A 91 3.60 1.25 -5.37
C ASN A 91 3.40 2.57 -4.61
N ARG A 92 2.15 2.95 -4.27
CA ARG A 92 1.88 4.12 -3.43
C ARG A 92 2.36 3.96 -1.99
N LEU A 93 2.13 2.80 -1.36
CA LEU A 93 2.64 2.52 -0.01
C LEU A 93 4.19 2.58 0.03
N ARG A 94 4.86 2.10 -1.03
CA ARG A 94 6.32 2.25 -1.18
C ARG A 94 6.74 3.72 -1.38
N ALA A 95 6.04 4.45 -2.25
CA ALA A 95 6.35 5.86 -2.52
C ALA A 95 6.15 6.77 -1.28
N ALA A 96 5.19 6.42 -0.42
CA ALA A 96 4.94 7.08 0.86
C ALA A 96 5.88 6.61 2.00
N GLY A 97 6.94 5.86 1.71
CA GLY A 97 7.90 5.34 2.69
C GLY A 97 7.39 4.17 3.55
N LEU A 98 6.08 3.89 3.56
CA LEU A 98 5.47 2.89 4.45
C LEU A 98 5.87 1.44 4.13
N LEU A 99 6.19 1.12 2.87
CA LEU A 99 6.78 -0.16 2.47
C LEU A 99 8.22 0.04 1.97
N VAL A 100 9.19 -0.26 2.82
CA VAL A 100 10.61 -0.11 2.53
C VAL A 100 11.16 -1.42 1.92
N PRO A 101 11.74 -1.42 0.71
CA PRO A 101 12.34 -2.61 0.13
C PRO A 101 13.53 -3.11 0.98
N THR A 102 13.52 -4.39 1.40
CA THR A 102 14.59 -4.96 2.25
C THR A 102 15.84 -5.41 1.49
N GLY A 103 15.87 -5.21 0.16
CA GLY A 103 16.88 -5.77 -0.73
C GLY A 103 16.78 -7.28 -0.96
N ARG A 104 15.94 -8.01 -0.20
CA ARG A 104 15.69 -9.44 -0.37
C ARG A 104 14.53 -9.70 -1.33
N TYR A 105 14.59 -10.84 -1.99
CA TYR A 105 13.61 -11.27 -3.00
C TYR A 105 13.17 -12.72 -2.76
N VAL A 106 11.92 -13.02 -3.08
CA VAL A 106 11.37 -14.39 -3.07
C VAL A 106 10.78 -14.72 -4.44
N ARG A 107 10.65 -16.01 -4.77
CA ARG A 107 9.98 -16.43 -6.01
C ARG A 107 8.47 -16.27 -5.89
N SER A 108 7.85 -15.69 -6.91
CA SER A 108 6.40 -15.54 -6.99
C SER A 108 5.70 -16.86 -7.29
N THR A 109 4.62 -17.14 -6.55
CA THR A 109 3.72 -18.29 -6.77
C THR A 109 2.51 -17.94 -7.63
N ASP A 110 2.39 -16.68 -8.07
CA ASP A 110 1.29 -16.16 -8.90
C ASP A 110 1.39 -16.67 -10.35
N THR A 111 0.83 -17.87 -10.58
CA THR A 111 0.70 -18.47 -11.91
C THR A 111 -0.36 -17.78 -12.76
N ALA A 112 -1.48 -17.34 -12.16
CA ALA A 112 -2.59 -16.69 -12.85
C ALA A 112 -2.18 -15.37 -13.52
N GLY A 113 -1.44 -14.51 -12.82
CA GLY A 113 -0.84 -13.29 -13.35
C GLY A 113 0.41 -13.51 -14.21
N ARG A 114 0.74 -14.76 -14.56
CA ARG A 114 1.95 -15.15 -15.31
C ARG A 114 3.24 -14.64 -14.66
N ASN A 115 3.28 -14.63 -13.33
CA ASN A 115 4.42 -14.22 -12.52
C ASN A 115 5.10 -15.38 -11.79
N GLY A 116 4.67 -16.62 -12.02
CA GLY A 116 5.27 -17.82 -11.44
C GLY A 116 6.78 -17.87 -11.66
N GLY A 117 7.54 -18.11 -10.58
CA GLY A 117 9.00 -18.23 -10.60
C GLY A 117 9.79 -16.91 -10.70
N LYS A 118 9.16 -15.81 -11.11
CA LYS A 118 9.80 -14.47 -11.14
C LYS A 118 10.17 -14.01 -9.72
N LEU A 119 11.21 -13.20 -9.61
CA LEU A 119 11.56 -12.56 -8.34
C LEU A 119 10.54 -11.44 -8.02
N GLN A 120 10.11 -11.40 -6.77
CA GLN A 120 9.37 -10.27 -6.19
C GLN A 120 10.12 -9.76 -4.95
N PRO A 121 10.09 -8.45 -4.65
CA PRO A 121 10.72 -7.91 -3.46
C PRO A 121 10.00 -8.32 -2.18
N VAL A 122 10.75 -8.40 -1.08
CA VAL A 122 10.23 -8.36 0.28
C VAL A 122 10.33 -6.94 0.81
N TYR A 123 9.24 -6.45 1.40
CA TYR A 123 9.17 -5.12 2.04
C TYR A 123 9.11 -5.26 3.55
N ALA A 124 9.75 -4.35 4.27
CA ALA A 124 9.50 -4.09 5.69
C ALA A 124 8.48 -2.96 5.82
N LEU A 125 7.58 -3.07 6.79
CA LEU A 125 6.64 -2.02 7.16
C LEU A 125 7.32 -1.01 8.09
N ASP A 126 7.43 0.24 7.64
CA ASP A 126 7.88 1.33 8.51
C ASP A 126 6.75 1.76 9.46
N ALA A 127 6.83 1.32 10.70
CA ALA A 127 5.84 1.67 11.72
C ALA A 127 6.01 3.09 12.29
N ALA A 128 7.17 3.74 12.13
CA ALA A 128 7.37 5.12 12.52
C ALA A 128 6.67 6.06 11.52
N ALA A 129 6.70 5.72 10.23
CA ALA A 129 5.89 6.37 9.20
C ALA A 129 4.35 6.24 9.43
N LEU A 130 3.90 5.35 10.33
CA LEU A 130 2.51 5.33 10.81
C LEU A 130 2.21 6.37 11.90
N HIS A 131 3.22 6.82 12.65
CA HIS A 131 3.08 7.67 13.85
C HIS A 131 3.46 9.13 13.61
N ASP A 132 4.47 9.40 12.76
CA ASP A 132 5.00 10.76 12.53
C ASP A 132 4.16 11.60 11.56
N ARG A 133 3.05 11.07 11.03
CA ARG A 133 2.05 11.88 10.32
C ARG A 133 1.08 12.49 11.34
N PRO A 134 1.09 13.82 11.58
CA PRO A 134 0.00 14.44 12.32
C PRO A 134 -1.31 14.22 11.57
N PRO A 135 -2.46 14.12 12.27
CA PRO A 135 -3.76 14.09 11.61
C PRO A 135 -3.89 15.36 10.77
N THR A 136 -4.16 15.22 9.47
CA THR A 136 -4.32 16.35 8.56
C THR A 136 -5.40 17.29 9.10
N GLU A 137 -5.00 18.49 9.53
CA GLU A 137 -5.94 19.50 9.98
C GLU A 137 -6.92 19.78 8.84
N GLN A 138 -8.21 19.52 9.09
CA GLN A 138 -9.24 19.95 8.16
C GLN A 138 -9.24 21.49 8.17
N PRO A 139 -9.20 22.16 7.01
CA PRO A 139 -9.28 23.61 6.98
C PRO A 139 -10.60 24.04 7.59
N THR A 140 -10.53 24.74 8.73
CA THR A 140 -11.69 25.38 9.35
C THR A 140 -12.15 26.53 8.46
N SER A 141 -13.16 26.27 7.63
CA SER A 141 -13.93 27.35 7.00
C SER A 141 -14.61 28.17 8.10
N GLY A 142 -14.33 29.47 8.14
CA GLY A 142 -15.07 30.45 8.93
C GLY A 142 -16.33 30.96 8.25
#